data_AF-A0A914UM16-F1
#
_entry.id   AF-A0A914UM16-F1
#
_cell.length_a   1.000
_cell.length_b   1.000
_cell.length_c   1.000
_cell.angle_alpha   90.00
_cell.angle_beta   90.00
_cell.angle_gamma   90.00
#
_symmetry.space_group_name_H-M   'P 1'
#
loop_
_entity.id
_entity.type
_entity.pdbx_description
1 polymer ?
#
loop_
_entity_poly.entity_id
_entity_poly.type
_entity_poly.pdbx_seq_one_letter_code
_entity_poly.pdbx_strand_id
1 'polypeptide(L)'
;RQTQKISWQDIVNGWKLEMESFASISWGELVEREITHYRAPGEAAQMHEKLSSPSRKRNQEDVGRRHEERLAKADDLRLRLQAQKAKRLKELSTKVDEVRIKREKLIEKKRALLETRMEKAEENRRKNIDDIVRRARDDDLKVQEINFINTLEAGNMRHDLLARHQDHEHRIQSIQEERLKRSKEKAAKEAAAEERRRLADGERQNRLREMAEKKRLRYDQMEVQKTEQERDRLHAAKEKQRQHQERIADIKAAEHAESEKLKRKIQQKIVESSRRHEESLELVKQKAVELCSPRPTDSWVALADWNAPPKPDHYELPKACAVCKIQIRSDLLMVGHLCGVEHRKKRNLSAEISEETLV
;
A
#
# COMPACT_ATOMS: atom_id res chain seq x y z
N ARG A 1 -121.93 -3.52 106.54
CA ARG A 1 -122.21 -3.79 107.98
C ARG A 1 -121.07 -3.15 108.76
N GLN A 2 -121.37 -2.15 109.59
CA GLN A 2 -120.38 -1.48 110.43
C GLN A 2 -119.96 -2.44 111.55
N THR A 3 -118.69 -2.83 111.59
CA THR A 3 -118.12 -3.63 112.67
C THR A 3 -117.84 -2.72 113.86
N GLN A 4 -118.67 -2.81 114.91
CA GLN A 4 -118.39 -2.16 116.19
C GLN A 4 -117.03 -2.65 116.72
N LYS A 5 -116.12 -1.73 117.03
CA LYS A 5 -114.85 -2.05 117.68
C LYS A 5 -115.14 -2.42 119.13
N ILE A 6 -115.04 -3.71 119.45
CA ILE A 6 -115.14 -4.24 120.81
C ILE A 6 -113.97 -3.69 121.63
N SER A 7 -114.26 -3.07 122.77
CA SER A 7 -113.24 -2.55 123.68
C SER A 7 -112.57 -3.69 124.45
N TRP A 8 -111.30 -3.50 124.86
CA TRP A 8 -110.65 -4.42 125.79
C TRP A 8 -111.45 -4.62 127.08
N GLN A 9 -112.16 -3.58 127.56
CA GLN A 9 -113.07 -3.70 128.68
C GLN A 9 -114.25 -4.65 128.38
N ASP A 10 -114.79 -4.63 127.17
CA ASP A 10 -115.90 -5.50 126.79
C ASP A 10 -115.44 -6.96 126.74
N ILE A 11 -114.21 -7.21 126.27
CA ILE A 11 -113.59 -8.55 126.30
C ILE A 11 -113.42 -9.02 127.75
N VAL A 12 -112.85 -8.18 128.62
CA VAL A 12 -112.62 -8.55 130.03
C VAL A 12 -113.93 -8.78 130.78
N ASN A 13 -114.96 -7.95 130.54
CA ASN A 13 -116.27 -8.12 131.13
C ASN A 13 -117.00 -9.37 130.59
N GLY A 14 -116.85 -9.66 129.29
CA GLY A 14 -117.34 -10.89 128.69
C GLY A 14 -116.71 -12.13 129.33
N TRP A 15 -115.39 -12.12 129.51
CA TRP A 15 -114.68 -13.20 130.20
C TRP A 15 -115.09 -13.35 131.66
N LYS A 16 -115.32 -12.24 132.39
CA LYS A 16 -115.84 -12.30 133.76
C LYS A 16 -117.22 -12.93 133.82
N LEU A 17 -118.13 -12.53 132.94
CA LEU A 17 -119.49 -13.11 132.84
C LEU A 17 -119.46 -14.59 132.45
N GLU A 18 -118.61 -14.97 131.50
CA GLU A 18 -118.42 -16.39 131.16
C GLU A 18 -117.86 -17.17 132.35
N MET A 19 -116.85 -16.65 133.04
CA MET A 19 -116.27 -17.31 134.21
C MET A 19 -117.27 -17.45 135.36
N GLU A 20 -118.11 -16.45 135.59
CA GLU A 20 -119.17 -16.48 136.61
C GLU A 20 -120.28 -17.48 136.24
N SER A 21 -120.62 -17.56 134.95
CA SER A 21 -121.50 -18.59 134.39
C SER A 21 -120.92 -20.00 134.57
N PHE A 22 -119.64 -20.21 134.23
CA PHE A 22 -118.97 -21.50 134.44
C PHE A 22 -118.83 -21.87 135.92
N ALA A 23 -118.56 -20.90 136.81
CA ALA A 23 -118.51 -21.12 138.25
C ALA A 23 -119.89 -21.44 138.85
N SER A 24 -120.98 -20.97 138.23
CA SER A 24 -122.35 -21.27 138.66
C SER A 24 -122.82 -22.68 138.30
N ILE A 25 -122.20 -23.32 137.30
CA ILE A 25 -122.50 -24.70 136.90
C ILE A 25 -121.77 -25.65 137.84
N SER A 26 -122.52 -26.51 138.54
CA SER A 26 -121.89 -27.52 139.39
C SER A 26 -121.14 -28.56 138.54
N TRP A 27 -120.02 -29.08 139.06
CA TRP A 27 -119.25 -30.14 138.39
C TRP A 27 -120.13 -31.36 137.99
N GLY A 28 -121.16 -31.68 138.77
CA GLY A 28 -122.08 -32.78 138.46
C GLY A 28 -122.92 -32.52 137.19
N GLU A 29 -123.39 -31.30 137.01
CA GLU A 29 -124.20 -30.90 135.85
C GLU A 29 -123.36 -30.87 134.56
N LEU A 30 -122.10 -30.46 134.68
CA LEU A 30 -121.13 -30.47 133.58
C LEU A 30 -120.80 -31.91 133.16
N VAL A 31 -120.63 -32.81 134.13
CA VAL A 31 -120.37 -34.24 133.90
C VAL A 31 -121.60 -34.95 133.31
N GLU A 32 -122.83 -34.69 133.78
CA GLU A 32 -124.03 -35.28 133.17
C GLU A 32 -124.23 -34.84 131.72
N ARG A 33 -123.98 -33.55 131.42
CA ARG A 33 -124.04 -33.05 130.04
C ARG A 33 -122.99 -33.72 129.15
N GLU A 34 -121.83 -34.05 129.69
CA GLU A 34 -120.76 -34.74 128.95
C GLU A 34 -121.05 -36.25 128.80
N ILE A 35 -121.55 -36.92 129.84
CA ILE A 35 -121.81 -38.37 129.86
C ILE A 35 -122.94 -38.77 128.90
N THR A 36 -123.94 -37.92 128.69
CA THR A 36 -125.03 -38.19 127.72
C THR A 36 -124.55 -38.34 126.27
N HIS A 37 -123.35 -37.83 125.93
CA HIS A 37 -122.76 -37.98 124.60
C HIS A 37 -122.03 -39.32 124.40
N TYR A 38 -121.76 -40.08 125.48
CA TYR A 38 -121.12 -41.39 125.39
C TYR A 38 -122.15 -42.51 125.43
N ARG A 39 -121.94 -43.56 124.60
CA ARG A 39 -122.79 -44.76 124.63
C ARG A 39 -122.73 -45.43 126.00
N ALA A 40 -123.86 -45.98 126.43
CA ALA A 40 -123.93 -46.76 127.66
C ALA A 40 -122.93 -47.94 127.62
N PRO A 41 -122.14 -48.16 128.68
CA PRO A 41 -121.24 -49.31 128.76
C PRO A 41 -121.98 -50.62 128.48
N GLY A 42 -121.51 -51.39 127.48
CA GLY A 42 -122.09 -52.68 127.08
C GLY A 42 -123.02 -52.65 125.86
N GLU A 43 -123.56 -51.50 125.47
CA GLU A 43 -124.47 -51.39 124.32
C GLU A 43 -123.77 -51.73 122.98
N ALA A 44 -122.50 -51.34 122.85
CA ALA A 44 -121.67 -51.70 121.70
C ALA A 44 -121.41 -53.22 121.60
N ALA A 45 -121.23 -53.90 122.74
CA ALA A 45 -121.05 -55.34 122.78
C ALA A 45 -122.35 -56.08 122.41
N GLN A 46 -123.49 -55.61 122.92
CA GLN A 46 -124.81 -56.15 122.55
C GLN A 46 -125.13 -55.94 121.06
N MET A 47 -124.80 -54.77 120.50
CA MET A 47 -124.93 -54.56 119.05
C MET A 47 -124.00 -55.48 118.26
N HIS A 48 -122.74 -55.61 118.67
CA HIS A 48 -121.80 -56.52 118.02
C HIS A 48 -122.31 -57.97 118.07
N GLU A 49 -122.83 -58.44 119.20
CA GLU A 49 -123.43 -59.77 119.35
C GLU A 49 -124.63 -59.96 118.41
N LYS A 50 -125.56 -58.99 118.36
CA LYS A 50 -126.71 -59.02 117.44
C LYS A 50 -126.30 -59.00 115.95
N LEU A 51 -125.23 -58.29 115.61
CA LEU A 51 -124.75 -58.14 114.24
C LEU A 51 -123.79 -59.27 113.81
N SER A 52 -123.17 -59.98 114.76
CA SER A 52 -122.20 -61.06 114.52
C SER A 52 -122.77 -62.48 114.61
N SER A 53 -124.09 -62.63 114.83
CA SER A 53 -124.79 -63.92 114.80
C SER A 53 -124.45 -64.73 113.54
N PRO A 54 -124.02 -66.00 113.65
CA PRO A 54 -123.63 -66.84 112.50
C PRO A 54 -124.68 -66.97 111.40
N SER A 55 -125.97 -66.88 111.73
CA SER A 55 -127.08 -66.87 110.75
C SER A 55 -127.11 -65.61 109.86
N ARG A 56 -126.54 -64.48 110.31
CA ARG A 56 -126.37 -63.24 109.52
C ARG A 56 -125.00 -63.14 108.86
N LYS A 57 -124.04 -64.01 109.22
CA LYS A 57 -122.74 -64.10 108.54
C LYS A 57 -122.96 -64.71 107.15
N ARG A 58 -122.53 -63.98 106.12
CA ARG A 58 -122.56 -64.45 104.73
C ARG A 58 -121.58 -65.61 104.54
N ASN A 59 -121.85 -66.47 103.53
CA ASN A 59 -120.97 -67.58 103.17
C ASN A 59 -119.51 -67.10 102.98
N GLN A 60 -118.55 -67.78 103.61
CA GLN A 60 -117.14 -67.41 103.62
C GLN A 60 -116.52 -67.43 102.22
N GLU A 61 -116.96 -68.36 101.36
CA GLU A 61 -116.54 -68.46 99.96
C GLU A 61 -116.98 -67.24 99.13
N ASP A 62 -118.21 -66.75 99.33
CA ASP A 62 -118.71 -65.55 98.66
C ASP A 62 -117.99 -64.28 99.10
N VAL A 63 -117.47 -64.23 100.33
CA VAL A 63 -116.65 -63.12 100.83
C VAL A 63 -115.24 -63.19 100.22
N GLY A 64 -114.65 -64.38 100.13
CA GLY A 64 -113.37 -64.63 99.45
C GLY A 64 -113.41 -64.21 97.98
N ARG A 65 -114.41 -64.70 97.23
CA ARG A 65 -114.60 -64.36 95.82
C ARG A 65 -114.77 -62.86 95.59
N ARG A 66 -115.56 -62.16 96.41
CA ARG A 66 -115.72 -60.70 96.33
C ARG A 66 -114.46 -59.93 96.71
N HIS A 67 -113.61 -60.48 97.56
CA HIS A 67 -112.32 -59.87 97.89
C HIS A 67 -111.34 -60.03 96.72
N GLU A 68 -111.24 -61.23 96.16
CA GLU A 68 -110.47 -61.53 94.95
C GLU A 68 -110.92 -60.68 93.76
N GLU A 69 -112.23 -60.54 93.52
CA GLU A 69 -112.77 -59.65 92.48
C GLU A 69 -112.39 -58.18 92.71
N ARG A 70 -112.31 -57.72 93.98
CA ARG A 70 -111.86 -56.35 94.32
C ARG A 70 -110.37 -56.18 94.06
N LEU A 71 -109.55 -57.17 94.42
CA LEU A 71 -108.12 -57.17 94.15
C LEU A 71 -107.84 -57.20 92.64
N ALA A 72 -108.51 -58.08 91.89
CA ALA A 72 -108.40 -58.17 90.43
C ALA A 72 -108.80 -56.86 89.74
N LYS A 73 -109.87 -56.20 90.19
CA LYS A 73 -110.25 -54.86 89.68
C LYS A 73 -109.21 -53.79 90.01
N ALA A 74 -108.60 -53.85 91.20
CA ALA A 74 -107.53 -52.93 91.57
C ALA A 74 -106.26 -53.15 90.74
N ASP A 75 -105.90 -54.40 90.47
CA ASP A 75 -104.74 -54.75 89.63
C ASP A 75 -104.96 -54.39 88.17
N ASP A 76 -106.14 -54.67 87.61
CA ASP A 76 -106.52 -54.22 86.26
C ASP A 76 -106.49 -52.68 86.16
N LEU A 77 -106.99 -51.96 87.17
CA LEU A 77 -106.87 -50.50 87.21
C LEU A 77 -105.40 -50.04 87.25
N ARG A 78 -104.53 -50.68 88.05
CA ARG A 78 -103.10 -50.38 88.10
C ARG A 78 -102.44 -50.61 86.75
N LEU A 79 -102.72 -51.74 86.09
CA LEU A 79 -102.21 -52.08 84.76
C LEU A 79 -102.66 -51.07 83.71
N ARG A 80 -103.94 -50.68 83.70
CA ARG A 80 -104.45 -49.64 82.80
C ARG A 80 -103.76 -48.30 83.02
N LEU A 81 -103.57 -47.88 84.27
CA LEU A 81 -102.87 -46.63 84.59
C LEU A 81 -101.39 -46.69 84.18
N GLN A 82 -100.72 -47.82 84.37
CA GLN A 82 -99.35 -48.02 83.90
C GLN A 82 -99.27 -47.99 82.36
N ALA A 83 -100.19 -48.66 81.66
CA ALA A 83 -100.27 -48.64 80.20
C ALA A 83 -100.54 -47.22 79.67
N GLN A 84 -101.43 -46.44 80.30
CA GLN A 84 -101.67 -45.05 79.94
C GLN A 84 -100.43 -44.17 80.17
N LYS A 85 -99.71 -44.35 81.29
CA LYS A 85 -98.44 -43.66 81.53
C LYS A 85 -97.39 -44.02 80.47
N ALA A 86 -97.23 -45.30 80.16
CA ALA A 86 -96.30 -45.75 79.12
C ALA A 86 -96.67 -45.20 77.74
N LYS A 87 -97.96 -45.15 77.39
CA LYS A 87 -98.45 -44.52 76.16
C LYS A 87 -98.09 -43.04 76.10
N ARG A 88 -98.34 -42.28 77.18
CA ARG A 88 -97.98 -40.85 77.26
C ARG A 88 -96.47 -40.63 77.12
N LEU A 89 -95.64 -41.49 77.75
CA LEU A 89 -94.18 -41.40 77.61
C LEU A 89 -93.73 -41.70 76.18
N LYS A 90 -94.32 -42.69 75.51
CA LYS A 90 -94.05 -42.97 74.08
C LYS A 90 -94.41 -41.78 73.20
N GLU A 91 -95.59 -41.18 73.39
CA GLU A 91 -96.03 -39.99 72.64
C GLU A 91 -95.12 -38.77 72.89
N LEU A 92 -94.59 -38.61 74.11
CA LEU A 92 -93.59 -37.57 74.40
C LEU A 92 -92.27 -37.87 73.69
N SER A 93 -91.80 -39.12 73.72
CA SER A 93 -90.59 -39.53 73.01
C SER A 93 -90.68 -39.26 71.51
N THR A 94 -91.80 -39.63 70.86
CA THR A 94 -91.99 -39.38 69.43
C THR A 94 -91.98 -37.88 69.11
N LYS A 95 -92.59 -37.04 69.96
CA LYS A 95 -92.55 -35.57 69.79
C LYS A 95 -91.12 -35.01 69.94
N VAL A 96 -90.34 -35.53 70.89
CA VAL A 96 -88.93 -35.14 71.06
C VAL A 96 -88.11 -35.54 69.82
N ASP A 97 -88.32 -36.74 69.31
CA ASP A 97 -87.65 -37.22 68.09
C ASP A 97 -88.02 -36.39 66.86
N GLU A 98 -89.30 -36.02 66.70
CA GLU A 98 -89.74 -35.11 65.65
C GLU A 98 -89.07 -33.73 65.73
N VAL A 99 -88.95 -33.17 66.94
CA VAL A 99 -88.26 -31.88 67.15
C VAL A 99 -86.78 -32.01 66.84
N ARG A 100 -86.15 -33.12 67.24
CA ARG A 100 -84.75 -33.42 66.92
C ARG A 100 -84.52 -33.49 65.40
N ILE A 101 -85.35 -34.25 64.68
CA ILE A 101 -85.28 -34.35 63.22
C ILE A 101 -85.50 -32.98 62.56
N LYS A 102 -86.46 -32.18 63.03
CA LYS A 102 -86.69 -30.82 62.52
C LYS A 102 -85.47 -29.93 62.75
N ARG A 103 -84.83 -30.01 63.92
CA ARG A 103 -83.61 -29.26 64.23
C ARG A 103 -82.44 -29.69 63.34
N GLU A 104 -82.24 -31.00 63.16
CA GLU A 104 -81.21 -31.55 62.28
C GLU A 104 -81.42 -31.08 60.83
N LYS A 105 -82.65 -31.12 60.31
CA LYS A 105 -82.98 -30.57 58.98
C LYS A 105 -82.67 -29.08 58.84
N LEU A 106 -82.88 -28.28 59.88
CA LEU A 106 -82.54 -26.85 59.86
C LEU A 106 -81.02 -26.63 59.87
N ILE A 107 -80.27 -27.43 60.64
CA ILE A 107 -78.81 -27.40 60.65
C ILE A 107 -78.29 -27.76 59.27
N GLU A 108 -78.81 -28.83 58.66
CA GLU A 108 -78.40 -29.29 57.34
C GLU A 108 -78.65 -28.23 56.25
N LYS A 109 -79.84 -27.61 56.26
CA LYS A 109 -80.14 -26.49 55.34
C LYS A 109 -79.17 -25.32 55.50
N LYS A 110 -78.77 -24.99 56.73
CA LYS A 110 -77.78 -23.93 56.98
C LYS A 110 -76.38 -24.33 56.51
N ARG A 111 -75.99 -25.59 56.70
CA ARG A 111 -74.72 -26.14 56.20
C ARG A 111 -74.66 -26.09 54.68
N ALA A 112 -75.67 -26.61 53.98
CA ALA A 112 -75.74 -26.58 52.53
C ALA A 112 -75.73 -25.15 51.95
N LEU A 113 -76.43 -24.21 52.60
CA LEU A 113 -76.38 -22.80 52.19
C LEU A 113 -74.99 -22.18 52.37
N LEU A 114 -74.29 -22.54 53.44
CA LEU A 114 -72.92 -22.07 53.66
C LEU A 114 -71.97 -22.68 52.64
N GLU A 115 -72.04 -23.99 52.41
CA GLU A 115 -71.22 -24.71 51.43
C GLU A 115 -71.37 -24.13 50.03
N THR A 116 -72.61 -23.97 49.54
CA THR A 116 -72.87 -23.34 48.23
C THR A 116 -72.38 -21.89 48.13
N ARG A 117 -72.37 -21.13 49.23
CA ARG A 117 -71.78 -19.78 49.26
C ARG A 117 -70.25 -19.83 49.19
N MET A 118 -69.64 -20.78 49.89
CA MET A 118 -68.19 -20.98 49.88
C MET A 118 -67.73 -21.45 48.50
N GLU A 119 -68.39 -22.43 47.90
CA GLU A 119 -68.12 -22.91 46.54
C GLU A 119 -68.18 -21.78 45.50
N LYS A 120 -69.23 -20.95 45.54
CA LYS A 120 -69.33 -19.79 44.65
C LYS A 120 -68.23 -18.76 44.89
N ALA A 121 -67.84 -18.55 46.14
CA ALA A 121 -66.74 -17.64 46.47
C ALA A 121 -65.40 -18.20 45.95
N GLU A 122 -65.18 -19.51 46.06
CA GLU A 122 -64.00 -20.19 45.50
C GLU A 122 -63.98 -20.16 43.98
N GLU A 123 -65.11 -20.41 43.32
CA GLU A 123 -65.23 -20.32 41.86
C GLU A 123 -64.92 -18.90 41.37
N ASN A 124 -65.45 -17.88 42.04
CA ASN A 124 -65.17 -16.47 41.71
C ASN A 124 -63.69 -16.12 41.95
N ARG A 125 -63.09 -16.59 43.05
CA ARG A 125 -61.66 -16.42 43.30
C ARG A 125 -60.82 -17.09 42.22
N ARG A 126 -61.17 -18.32 41.84
CA ARG A 126 -60.49 -19.07 40.79
C ARG A 126 -60.58 -18.36 39.45
N LYS A 127 -61.77 -17.91 39.04
CA LYS A 127 -61.97 -17.12 37.82
C LYS A 127 -61.12 -15.85 37.82
N ASN A 128 -61.08 -15.11 38.94
CA ASN A 128 -60.25 -13.93 39.05
C ASN A 128 -58.75 -14.25 38.92
N ILE A 129 -58.29 -15.34 39.54
CA ILE A 129 -56.89 -15.80 39.42
C ILE A 129 -56.59 -16.20 37.97
N ASP A 130 -57.46 -16.98 37.34
CA ASP A 130 -57.32 -17.41 35.95
C ASP A 130 -57.28 -16.20 35.00
N ASP A 131 -58.07 -15.16 35.27
CA ASP A 131 -58.05 -13.90 34.52
C ASP A 131 -56.74 -13.13 34.70
N ILE A 132 -56.21 -13.09 35.92
CA ILE A 132 -54.89 -12.47 36.20
C ILE A 132 -53.79 -13.23 35.46
N VAL A 133 -53.79 -14.57 35.54
CA VAL A 133 -52.81 -15.43 34.87
C VAL A 133 -52.89 -15.28 33.35
N ARG A 134 -54.10 -15.20 32.79
CA ARG A 134 -54.30 -14.97 31.36
C ARG A 134 -53.74 -13.63 30.93
N ARG A 135 -54.08 -12.55 31.63
CA ARG A 135 -53.54 -11.21 31.35
C ARG A 135 -52.02 -11.18 31.43
N ALA A 136 -51.43 -11.81 32.45
CA ALA A 136 -49.98 -11.90 32.60
C ALA A 136 -49.33 -12.65 31.40
N ARG A 137 -49.93 -13.76 30.95
CA ARG A 137 -49.45 -14.48 29.76
C ARG A 137 -49.56 -13.65 28.49
N ASP A 138 -50.66 -12.91 28.32
CA ASP A 138 -50.84 -12.03 27.15
C ASP A 138 -49.78 -10.91 27.15
N ASP A 139 -49.46 -10.35 28.33
CA ASP A 139 -48.41 -9.35 28.46
C ASP A 139 -47.01 -9.94 28.23
N ASP A 140 -46.73 -11.16 28.71
CA ASP A 140 -45.49 -11.88 28.42
C ASP A 140 -45.31 -12.11 26.91
N LEU A 141 -46.40 -12.50 26.21
CA LEU A 141 -46.39 -12.66 24.75
C LEU A 141 -46.11 -11.34 24.03
N LYS A 142 -46.70 -10.23 24.46
CA LYS A 142 -46.40 -8.90 23.90
C LYS A 142 -44.94 -8.52 24.09
N VAL A 143 -44.37 -8.78 25.28
CA VAL A 143 -42.95 -8.53 25.54
C VAL A 143 -42.07 -9.38 24.63
N GLN A 144 -42.40 -10.67 24.45
CA GLN A 144 -41.68 -11.54 23.51
C GLN A 144 -41.78 -11.05 22.07
N GLU A 145 -42.96 -10.60 21.63
CA GLU A 145 -43.16 -10.07 20.29
C GLU A 145 -42.38 -8.77 20.06
N ILE A 146 -42.38 -7.85 21.02
CA ILE A 146 -41.55 -6.63 20.98
C ILE A 146 -40.06 -6.99 20.89
N ASN A 147 -39.59 -7.95 21.70
CA ASN A 147 -38.21 -8.41 21.64
C ASN A 147 -37.86 -9.06 20.30
N PHE A 148 -38.79 -9.81 19.72
CA PHE A 148 -38.63 -10.42 18.39
C PHE A 148 -38.54 -9.35 17.30
N ILE A 149 -39.44 -8.37 17.29
CA ILE A 149 -39.42 -7.23 16.36
C ILE A 149 -38.11 -6.47 16.50
N ASN A 150 -37.70 -6.09 17.71
CA ASN A 150 -36.45 -5.37 17.95
C ASN A 150 -35.22 -6.16 17.46
N THR A 151 -35.22 -7.49 17.66
CA THR A 151 -34.14 -8.36 17.19
C THR A 151 -34.09 -8.41 15.67
N LEU A 152 -35.25 -8.52 15.01
CA LEU A 152 -35.37 -8.48 13.56
C LEU A 152 -34.95 -7.12 13.00
N GLU A 153 -35.41 -6.02 13.59
CA GLU A 153 -35.06 -4.66 13.20
C GLU A 153 -33.57 -4.40 13.34
N ALA A 154 -32.96 -4.83 14.46
CA ALA A 154 -31.51 -4.76 14.63
C ALA A 154 -30.76 -5.62 13.60
N GLY A 155 -31.32 -6.77 13.22
CA GLY A 155 -30.83 -7.62 12.13
C GLY A 155 -30.87 -6.90 10.78
N ASN A 156 -32.01 -6.32 10.44
CA ASN A 156 -32.22 -5.57 9.20
C ASN A 156 -31.30 -4.35 9.13
N MET A 157 -31.15 -3.60 10.22
CA MET A 157 -30.25 -2.44 10.27
C MET A 157 -28.79 -2.85 10.02
N ARG A 158 -28.33 -3.98 10.57
CA ARG A 158 -27.01 -4.52 10.28
C ARG A 158 -26.87 -4.92 8.81
N HIS A 159 -27.90 -5.56 8.25
CA HIS A 159 -27.90 -5.96 6.85
C HIS A 159 -27.85 -4.75 5.91
N ASP A 160 -28.66 -3.72 6.16
CA ASP A 160 -28.68 -2.48 5.39
C ASP A 160 -27.33 -1.75 5.44
N LEU A 161 -26.70 -1.72 6.62
CA LEU A 161 -25.39 -1.12 6.79
C LEU A 161 -24.31 -1.88 6.00
N LEU A 162 -24.34 -3.21 6.05
CA LEU A 162 -23.43 -4.06 5.27
C LEU A 162 -23.65 -3.89 3.77
N ALA A 163 -24.91 -3.85 3.31
CA ALA A 163 -25.22 -3.61 1.90
C ALA A 163 -24.69 -2.26 1.41
N ARG A 164 -24.89 -1.18 2.18
CA ARG A 164 -24.34 0.14 1.87
C ARG A 164 -22.81 0.15 1.84
N HIS A 165 -22.18 -0.57 2.75
CA HIS A 165 -20.72 -0.72 2.77
C HIS A 165 -20.23 -1.43 1.52
N GLN A 166 -20.85 -2.56 1.16
CA GLN A 166 -20.54 -3.30 -0.07
C GLN A 166 -20.73 -2.45 -1.32
N ASP A 167 -21.80 -1.66 -1.41
CA ASP A 167 -22.02 -0.73 -2.52
C ASP A 167 -20.94 0.36 -2.60
N HIS A 168 -20.41 0.80 -1.47
CA HIS A 168 -19.31 1.76 -1.42
C HIS A 168 -17.99 1.11 -1.85
N GLU A 169 -17.69 -0.08 -1.35
CA GLU A 169 -16.52 -0.86 -1.74
C GLU A 169 -16.52 -1.17 -3.24
N HIS A 170 -17.66 -1.63 -3.78
CA HIS A 170 -17.82 -1.86 -5.22
C HIS A 170 -17.58 -0.60 -6.04
N ARG A 171 -18.08 0.56 -5.59
CA ARG A 171 -17.81 1.85 -6.24
C ARG A 171 -16.33 2.21 -6.22
N ILE A 172 -15.65 2.03 -5.08
CA ILE A 172 -14.20 2.28 -4.97
C ILE A 172 -13.42 1.34 -5.91
N GLN A 173 -13.75 0.04 -5.91
CA GLN A 173 -13.13 -0.95 -6.78
C GLN A 173 -13.30 -0.57 -8.25
N SER A 174 -14.52 -0.17 -8.66
CA SER A 174 -14.80 0.25 -10.04
C SER A 174 -13.96 1.47 -10.45
N ILE A 175 -13.81 2.46 -9.57
CA ILE A 175 -12.95 3.64 -9.80
C ILE A 175 -11.48 3.23 -9.89
N GLN A 176 -11.02 2.31 -9.04
CA GLN A 176 -9.64 1.82 -9.06
C GLN A 176 -9.35 1.03 -10.35
N GLU A 177 -10.26 0.16 -10.77
CA GLU A 177 -10.17 -0.57 -12.04
C GLU A 177 -10.14 0.38 -13.23
N GLU A 178 -10.99 1.42 -13.24
CA GLU A 178 -10.99 2.44 -14.29
C GLU A 178 -9.66 3.21 -14.33
N ARG A 179 -9.11 3.59 -13.17
CA ARG A 179 -7.79 4.23 -13.07
C ARG A 179 -6.68 3.32 -13.58
N LEU A 180 -6.70 2.04 -13.22
CA LEU A 180 -5.74 1.05 -13.70
C LEU A 180 -5.85 0.88 -15.21
N LYS A 181 -7.08 0.81 -15.75
CA LYS A 181 -7.32 0.73 -17.19
C LYS A 181 -6.77 1.95 -17.93
N ARG A 182 -7.08 3.17 -17.46
CA ARG A 182 -6.54 4.41 -18.03
C ARG A 182 -5.01 4.48 -17.94
N SER A 183 -4.43 4.01 -16.84
CA SER A 183 -2.97 3.92 -16.67
C SER A 183 -2.34 2.96 -17.68
N LYS A 184 -2.94 1.77 -17.86
CA LYS A 184 -2.53 0.78 -18.88
C LYS A 184 -2.66 1.35 -20.30
N GLU A 185 -3.77 2.02 -20.61
CA GLU A 185 -3.97 2.69 -21.90
C GLU A 185 -2.94 3.80 -22.15
N LYS A 186 -2.64 4.61 -21.13
CA LYS A 186 -1.61 5.66 -21.22
C LYS A 186 -0.22 5.06 -21.42
N ALA A 187 0.12 4.01 -20.67
CA ALA A 187 1.39 3.28 -20.81
C ALA A 187 1.53 2.66 -22.21
N ALA A 188 0.46 2.05 -22.74
CA ALA A 188 0.45 1.50 -24.10
C ALA A 188 0.62 2.61 -25.16
N LYS A 189 -0.04 3.76 -24.98
CA LYS A 189 0.11 4.92 -25.87
C LYS A 189 1.52 5.51 -25.83
N GLU A 190 2.13 5.59 -24.65
CA GLU A 190 3.50 6.07 -24.48
C GLU A 190 4.51 5.10 -25.11
N ALA A 191 4.34 3.78 -24.89
CA ALA A 191 5.17 2.77 -25.52
C ALA A 191 5.09 2.82 -27.06
N ALA A 192 3.88 3.02 -27.61
CA ALA A 192 3.70 3.20 -29.06
C ALA A 192 4.32 4.52 -29.56
N ALA A 193 4.33 5.58 -28.75
CA ALA A 193 4.98 6.84 -29.10
C ALA A 193 6.51 6.73 -29.04
N GLU A 194 7.05 6.04 -28.03
CA GLU A 194 8.48 5.76 -27.89
C GLU A 194 8.98 4.93 -29.06
N GLU A 195 8.24 3.91 -29.49
CA GLU A 195 8.67 3.10 -30.63
C GLU A 195 8.63 3.89 -31.95
N ARG A 196 7.66 4.80 -32.11
CA ARG A 196 7.70 5.76 -33.24
C ARG A 196 8.92 6.69 -33.18
N ARG A 197 9.28 7.20 -32.00
CA ARG A 197 10.50 8.03 -31.82
C ARG A 197 11.75 7.22 -32.17
N ARG A 198 11.85 5.99 -31.67
CA ARG A 198 12.97 5.07 -31.94
C ARG A 198 13.11 4.76 -33.43
N LEU A 199 12.00 4.51 -34.13
CA LEU A 199 12.01 4.29 -35.57
C LEU A 199 12.47 5.55 -36.34
N ALA A 200 11.96 6.73 -35.99
CA ALA A 200 12.35 7.99 -36.61
C ALA A 200 13.84 8.34 -36.36
N ASP A 201 14.35 8.09 -35.15
CA ASP A 201 15.77 8.25 -34.83
C ASP A 201 16.64 7.24 -35.59
N GLY A 202 16.18 6.00 -35.71
CA GLY A 202 16.80 4.98 -36.56
C GLY A 202 16.86 5.41 -38.03
N GLU A 203 15.77 5.93 -38.58
CA GLU A 203 15.75 6.49 -39.94
C GLU A 203 16.71 7.68 -40.09
N ARG A 204 16.75 8.60 -39.13
CA ARG A 204 17.66 9.74 -39.14
C ARG A 204 19.12 9.28 -39.12
N GLN A 205 19.44 8.30 -38.27
CA GLN A 205 20.78 7.68 -38.23
C GLN A 205 21.12 6.98 -39.55
N ASN A 206 20.16 6.29 -40.18
CA ASN A 206 20.36 5.68 -41.49
C ASN A 206 20.65 6.73 -42.56
N ARG A 207 19.88 7.83 -42.63
CA ARG A 207 20.15 8.93 -43.57
C ARG A 207 21.52 9.55 -43.34
N LEU A 208 21.93 9.74 -42.08
CA LEU A 208 23.27 10.24 -41.75
C LEU A 208 24.37 9.25 -42.19
N ARG A 209 24.17 7.95 -41.98
CA ARG A 209 25.07 6.90 -42.47
C ARG A 209 25.16 6.91 -43.99
N GLU A 210 24.04 6.93 -44.70
CA GLU A 210 24.02 7.02 -46.17
C GLU A 210 24.74 8.29 -46.68
N MET A 211 24.55 9.44 -46.03
CA MET A 211 25.25 10.68 -46.39
C MET A 211 26.75 10.58 -46.12
N ALA A 212 27.15 9.98 -45.00
CA ALA A 212 28.55 9.72 -44.68
C ALA A 212 29.19 8.75 -45.68
N GLU A 213 28.49 7.69 -46.07
CA GLU A 213 28.94 6.75 -47.10
C GLU A 213 29.05 7.39 -48.48
N LYS A 214 28.07 8.20 -48.89
CA LYS A 214 28.16 8.99 -50.13
C LYS A 214 29.34 9.96 -50.11
N LYS A 215 29.62 10.62 -48.98
CA LYS A 215 30.81 11.45 -48.82
C LYS A 215 32.07 10.62 -48.91
N ARG A 216 32.15 9.49 -48.20
CA ARG A 216 33.29 8.56 -48.25
C ARG A 216 33.56 8.11 -49.67
N LEU A 217 32.54 7.66 -50.38
CA LEU A 217 32.64 7.22 -51.78
C LEU A 217 33.13 8.36 -52.70
N ARG A 218 32.67 9.60 -52.50
CA ARG A 218 33.18 10.77 -53.25
C ARG A 218 34.64 11.07 -52.93
N TYR A 219 35.04 10.98 -51.65
CA TYR A 219 36.44 11.13 -51.27
C TYR A 219 37.30 10.04 -51.90
N ASP A 220 36.86 8.78 -51.85
CA ASP A 220 37.55 7.65 -52.47
C ASP A 220 37.68 7.85 -54.00
N GLN A 221 36.62 8.32 -54.68
CA GLN A 221 36.67 8.64 -56.12
C GLN A 221 37.65 9.78 -56.43
N MET A 222 37.64 10.85 -55.63
CA MET A 222 38.58 11.96 -55.78
C MET A 222 40.02 11.52 -55.52
N GLU A 223 40.23 10.62 -54.57
CA GLU A 223 41.55 10.06 -54.26
C GLU A 223 42.06 9.16 -55.39
N VAL A 224 41.19 8.30 -55.95
CA VAL A 224 41.51 7.52 -57.16
C VAL A 224 41.85 8.45 -58.34
N GLN A 225 41.09 9.51 -58.57
CA GLN A 225 41.40 10.48 -59.63
C GLN A 225 42.72 11.23 -59.38
N LYS A 226 43.01 11.62 -58.14
CA LYS A 226 44.28 12.27 -57.78
C LYS A 226 45.46 11.33 -57.98
N THR A 227 45.35 10.09 -57.52
CA THR A 227 46.40 9.08 -57.67
C THR A 227 46.62 8.72 -59.14
N GLU A 228 45.56 8.67 -59.96
CA GLU A 228 45.67 8.49 -61.40
C GLU A 228 46.32 9.71 -62.08
N GLN A 229 45.94 10.94 -61.73
CA GLN A 229 46.61 12.15 -62.21
C GLN A 229 48.07 12.25 -61.77
N GLU A 230 48.40 11.83 -60.55
CA GLU A 230 49.77 11.76 -60.05
C GLU A 230 50.57 10.70 -60.81
N ARG A 231 49.96 9.54 -61.10
CA ARG A 231 50.55 8.51 -61.96
C ARG A 231 50.82 9.04 -63.37
N ASP A 232 49.89 9.78 -63.94
CA ASP A 232 50.04 10.38 -65.27
C ASP A 232 51.11 11.48 -65.27
N ARG A 233 51.19 12.30 -64.21
CA ARG A 233 52.27 13.28 -64.02
C ARG A 233 53.63 12.60 -63.89
N LEU A 234 53.72 11.52 -63.11
CA LEU A 234 54.94 10.72 -62.99
C LEU A 234 55.33 10.07 -64.33
N HIS A 235 54.35 9.57 -65.09
CA HIS A 235 54.58 9.03 -66.42
C HIS A 235 55.06 10.10 -67.40
N ALA A 236 54.45 11.28 -67.40
CA ALA A 236 54.86 12.43 -68.21
C ALA A 236 56.24 12.97 -67.81
N ALA A 237 56.58 12.97 -66.51
CA ALA A 237 57.90 13.35 -66.01
C ALA A 237 58.97 12.35 -66.46
N LYS A 238 58.70 11.03 -66.36
CA LYS A 238 59.58 9.98 -66.88
C LYS A 238 59.77 10.08 -68.39
N GLU A 239 58.70 10.37 -69.13
CA GLU A 239 58.77 10.55 -70.59
C GLU A 239 59.59 11.79 -70.97
N LYS A 240 59.38 12.93 -70.29
CA LYS A 240 60.22 14.13 -70.48
C LYS A 240 61.68 13.87 -70.12
N GLN A 241 61.95 13.09 -69.06
CA GLN A 241 63.29 12.69 -68.69
C GLN A 241 63.93 11.79 -69.76
N ARG A 242 63.18 10.84 -70.33
CA ARG A 242 63.61 10.04 -71.47
C ARG A 242 63.96 10.90 -72.69
N GLN A 243 63.08 11.84 -73.06
CA GLN A 243 63.33 12.77 -74.16
C GLN A 243 64.51 13.71 -73.89
N HIS A 244 64.79 14.05 -72.63
CA HIS A 244 65.98 14.81 -72.26
C HIS A 244 67.25 13.94 -72.40
N GLN A 245 67.20 12.68 -71.96
CA GLN A 245 68.28 11.72 -72.15
C GLN A 245 68.57 11.44 -73.62
N GLU A 246 67.54 11.27 -74.45
CA GLU A 246 67.67 11.14 -75.90
C GLU A 246 68.31 12.39 -76.52
N ARG A 247 67.86 13.60 -76.14
CA ARG A 247 68.51 14.85 -76.61
C ARG A 247 69.98 14.97 -76.18
N ILE A 248 70.32 14.56 -74.96
CA ILE A 248 71.72 14.50 -74.52
C ILE A 248 72.50 13.47 -75.35
N ALA A 249 71.91 12.33 -75.66
CA ALA A 249 72.54 11.32 -76.51
C ALA A 249 72.76 11.83 -77.94
N ASP A 250 71.80 12.56 -78.52
CA ASP A 250 71.92 13.19 -79.84
C ASP A 250 73.01 14.28 -79.86
N ILE A 251 73.07 15.12 -78.82
CA ILE A 251 74.14 16.14 -78.69
C ILE A 251 75.50 15.45 -78.60
N LYS A 252 75.65 14.41 -77.76
CA LYS A 252 76.90 13.64 -77.65
C LYS A 252 77.26 12.94 -78.95
N ALA A 253 76.29 12.42 -79.70
CA ALA A 253 76.52 11.81 -81.00
C ALA A 253 76.98 12.85 -82.04
N ALA A 254 76.40 14.05 -82.02
CA ALA A 254 76.82 15.17 -82.87
C ALA A 254 78.23 15.67 -82.51
N GLU A 255 78.53 15.84 -81.23
CA GLU A 255 79.89 16.17 -80.75
C GLU A 255 80.90 15.09 -81.15
N HIS A 256 80.55 13.81 -81.01
CA HIS A 256 81.41 12.72 -81.46
C HIS A 256 81.64 12.77 -82.97
N ALA A 257 80.61 13.01 -83.77
CA ALA A 257 80.72 13.14 -85.22
C ALA A 257 81.58 14.35 -85.65
N GLU A 258 81.42 15.50 -84.99
CA GLU A 258 82.26 16.69 -85.22
C GLU A 258 83.70 16.46 -84.76
N SER A 259 83.92 15.77 -83.64
CA SER A 259 85.26 15.39 -83.19
C SER A 259 85.97 14.46 -84.18
N GLU A 260 85.24 13.52 -84.80
CA GLU A 260 85.77 12.62 -85.83
C GLU A 260 86.10 13.38 -87.12
N LYS A 261 85.27 14.35 -87.54
CA LYS A 261 85.59 15.25 -88.66
C LYS A 261 86.82 16.10 -88.37
N LEU A 262 86.97 16.60 -87.14
CA LEU A 262 88.13 17.38 -86.72
C LEU A 262 89.41 16.52 -86.72
N LYS A 263 89.36 15.29 -86.20
CA LYS A 263 90.47 14.33 -86.27
C LYS A 263 90.90 14.04 -87.70
N ARG A 264 89.93 13.84 -88.62
CA ARG A 264 90.21 13.64 -90.06
C ARG A 264 90.88 14.86 -90.69
N LYS A 265 90.45 16.08 -90.35
CA LYS A 265 91.10 17.34 -90.80
C LYS A 265 92.53 17.48 -90.27
N ILE A 266 92.78 17.11 -89.03
CA ILE A 266 94.13 17.14 -88.43
C ILE A 266 95.04 16.14 -89.15
N GLN A 267 94.56 14.91 -89.39
CA GLN A 267 95.30 13.91 -90.16
C GLN A 267 95.62 14.38 -91.58
N GLN A 268 94.66 14.97 -92.29
CA GLN A 268 94.91 15.55 -93.62
C GLN A 268 95.99 16.64 -93.59
N LYS A 269 95.95 17.56 -92.61
CA LYS A 269 96.98 18.60 -92.46
C LYS A 269 98.37 18.04 -92.15
N ILE A 270 98.47 16.96 -91.38
CA ILE A 270 99.75 16.29 -91.08
C ILE A 270 100.32 15.63 -92.34
N VAL A 271 99.48 14.98 -93.15
CA VAL A 271 99.88 14.38 -94.44
C VAL A 271 100.30 15.46 -95.44
N GLU A 272 99.55 16.56 -95.57
CA GLU A 272 99.90 17.67 -96.47
C GLU A 272 101.13 18.45 -96.01
N SER A 273 101.36 18.56 -94.70
CA SER A 273 102.60 19.15 -94.17
C SER A 273 103.80 18.26 -94.42
N SER A 274 103.64 16.93 -94.29
CA SER A 274 104.71 15.97 -94.58
C SER A 274 105.06 15.98 -96.08
N ARG A 275 104.05 16.04 -96.95
CA ARG A 275 104.23 16.16 -98.41
C ARG A 275 105.00 17.43 -98.81
N ARG A 276 104.64 18.59 -98.23
CA ARG A 276 105.34 19.86 -98.47
C ARG A 276 106.78 19.85 -97.95
N HIS A 277 107.05 19.11 -96.89
CA HIS A 277 108.40 18.96 -96.35
C HIS A 277 109.28 18.10 -97.26
N GLU A 278 108.72 17.03 -97.82
CA GLU A 278 109.38 16.13 -98.75
C GLU A 278 109.70 16.83 -100.09
N GLU A 279 108.74 17.58 -100.65
CA GLU A 279 108.93 18.39 -101.87
C GLU A 279 109.97 19.51 -101.69
N SER A 280 110.09 20.09 -100.49
CA SER A 280 111.09 21.14 -100.17
C SER A 280 112.51 20.57 -100.05
N LEU A 281 112.66 19.35 -99.53
CA LEU A 281 113.96 18.67 -99.41
C LEU A 281 114.53 18.23 -100.78
N GLU A 282 113.67 17.90 -101.74
CA GLU A 282 114.09 17.60 -103.11
C GLU A 282 114.57 18.85 -103.88
N LEU A 283 113.92 19.99 -103.67
CA LEU A 283 114.32 21.28 -104.27
C LEU A 283 115.68 21.75 -103.75
N VAL A 284 115.99 21.49 -102.48
CA VAL A 284 117.27 21.85 -101.86
C VAL A 284 118.41 20.95 -102.35
N LYS A 285 118.15 19.67 -102.65
CA LYS A 285 119.16 18.76 -103.21
C LYS A 285 119.55 19.09 -104.66
N GLN A 286 118.61 19.55 -105.48
CA GLN A 286 118.90 19.93 -106.88
C GLN A 286 119.68 21.26 -106.97
N LYS A 287 119.47 22.18 -106.02
CA LYS A 287 120.11 23.51 -106.03
C LYS A 287 121.54 23.52 -105.44
N ALA A 288 121.96 22.43 -104.79
CA ALA A 288 123.27 22.29 -104.15
C ALA A 288 124.40 21.81 -105.07
N VAL A 289 124.11 21.44 -106.33
CA VAL A 289 125.13 20.93 -107.28
C VAL A 289 125.61 22.00 -108.29
N GLU A 290 124.88 23.09 -108.50
CA GLU A 290 125.17 24.03 -109.62
C GLU A 290 125.96 25.30 -109.26
N LEU A 291 126.35 25.55 -108.00
CA LEU A 291 126.94 26.84 -107.59
C LEU A 291 128.30 26.76 -106.86
N CYS A 292 129.24 25.96 -107.39
CA CYS A 292 130.68 26.10 -107.11
C CYS A 292 131.40 26.81 -108.28
N SER A 293 131.62 28.14 -108.23
CA SER A 293 132.76 28.87 -108.82
C SER A 293 132.65 30.40 -108.57
N PRO A 294 133.76 31.16 -108.41
CA PRO A 294 133.81 32.35 -107.56
C PRO A 294 133.91 33.68 -108.31
N ARG A 295 133.50 34.77 -107.65
CA ARG A 295 134.12 36.14 -107.62
C ARG A 295 133.15 37.16 -106.97
N PRO A 296 133.56 38.41 -106.66
CA PRO A 296 134.27 38.78 -105.42
C PRO A 296 133.68 40.09 -104.82
N THR A 297 134.39 40.71 -103.86
CA THR A 297 134.29 42.13 -103.43
C THR A 297 132.97 42.56 -102.77
N ASP A 298 132.92 43.39 -101.74
CA ASP A 298 133.90 44.14 -100.97
C ASP A 298 133.19 44.63 -99.69
N SER A 299 133.99 44.85 -98.65
CA SER A 299 133.77 45.88 -97.63
C SER A 299 132.73 45.66 -96.51
N TRP A 300 133.28 45.79 -95.29
CA TRP A 300 132.64 46.19 -94.02
C TRP A 300 131.87 45.15 -93.20
N VAL A 301 132.51 43.98 -93.10
CA VAL A 301 132.45 43.08 -91.93
C VAL A 301 132.55 43.84 -90.60
N ALA A 302 131.68 43.39 -89.69
CA ALA A 302 131.81 43.37 -88.24
C ALA A 302 132.02 44.70 -87.51
N LEU A 303 130.98 45.11 -86.79
CA LEU A 303 131.12 45.39 -85.36
C LEU A 303 129.74 45.53 -84.69
N ALA A 304 129.16 44.42 -84.24
CA ALA A 304 128.12 44.43 -83.19
C ALA A 304 127.79 43.00 -82.75
N ASP A 305 128.80 42.29 -82.24
CA ASP A 305 128.60 41.09 -81.42
C ASP A 305 128.30 41.57 -79.99
N TRP A 306 127.04 41.46 -79.56
CA TRP A 306 126.55 41.98 -78.26
C TRP A 306 126.35 40.84 -77.27
N ASN A 307 127.43 40.36 -76.65
CA ASN A 307 127.39 39.30 -75.62
C ASN A 307 128.14 39.62 -74.31
N ALA A 308 128.36 40.90 -73.94
CA ALA A 308 128.69 41.29 -72.55
C ALA A 308 128.49 42.81 -72.27
N PRO A 309 127.81 43.22 -71.17
CA PRO A 309 127.57 44.64 -70.84
C PRO A 309 128.72 45.36 -70.10
N PRO A 310 128.90 46.68 -70.25
CA PRO A 310 130.09 47.43 -69.85
C PRO A 310 130.13 47.76 -68.35
N LYS A 311 131.33 47.78 -67.74
CA LYS A 311 131.53 48.16 -66.32
C LYS A 311 131.66 49.69 -66.14
N PRO A 312 131.26 50.25 -64.98
CA PRO A 312 131.00 51.69 -64.80
C PRO A 312 132.17 52.55 -64.28
N ASP A 313 133.41 52.04 -64.21
CA ASP A 313 134.52 52.80 -63.62
C ASP A 313 135.00 53.95 -64.53
N HIS A 314 135.30 55.10 -63.93
CA HIS A 314 135.73 56.32 -64.63
C HIS A 314 137.19 56.23 -65.07
N TYR A 315 137.50 56.72 -66.29
CA TYR A 315 138.87 56.76 -66.76
C TYR A 315 139.70 57.77 -65.95
N GLU A 316 140.85 57.34 -65.43
CA GLU A 316 141.76 58.20 -64.66
C GLU A 316 142.33 59.38 -65.48
N LEU A 317 142.32 59.27 -66.81
CA LEU A 317 142.67 60.36 -67.72
C LEU A 317 141.56 60.56 -68.77
N PRO A 318 140.89 61.73 -68.80
CA PRO A 318 139.72 61.99 -69.62
C PRO A 318 140.06 62.12 -71.12
N LYS A 319 139.46 61.26 -71.95
CA LYS A 319 139.60 61.21 -73.42
C LYS A 319 138.68 62.22 -74.08
N ALA A 320 139.06 62.88 -75.19
CA ALA A 320 138.18 63.81 -75.91
C ALA A 320 137.81 63.30 -77.31
N CYS A 321 136.55 63.45 -77.72
CA CYS A 321 136.10 63.11 -79.07
C CYS A 321 136.68 64.09 -80.10
N ALA A 322 137.33 63.57 -81.14
CA ALA A 322 138.01 64.36 -82.18
C ALA A 322 137.07 65.14 -83.11
N VAL A 323 135.82 64.67 -83.29
CA VAL A 323 134.83 65.33 -84.16
C VAL A 323 134.12 66.48 -83.45
N CYS A 324 133.86 66.32 -82.16
CA CYS A 324 133.08 67.28 -81.37
C CYS A 324 133.92 68.08 -80.37
N LYS A 325 135.19 67.69 -80.15
CA LYS A 325 136.13 68.21 -79.14
C LYS A 325 135.62 68.20 -77.69
N ILE A 326 134.71 67.28 -77.35
CA ILE A 326 134.13 67.14 -75.99
C ILE A 326 134.85 66.02 -75.21
N GLN A 327 135.20 66.27 -73.95
CA GLN A 327 135.80 65.28 -73.04
C GLN A 327 134.78 64.25 -72.52
N ILE A 328 135.11 62.97 -72.64
CA ILE A 328 134.33 61.79 -72.29
C ILE A 328 135.07 61.05 -71.16
N ARG A 329 134.33 60.73 -70.09
CA ARG A 329 134.89 60.19 -68.84
C ARG A 329 134.48 58.74 -68.51
N SER A 330 133.61 58.12 -69.31
CA SER A 330 133.25 56.70 -69.19
C SER A 330 132.73 56.13 -70.52
N ASP A 331 132.71 54.79 -70.64
CA ASP A 331 132.19 54.08 -71.82
C ASP A 331 130.71 54.38 -72.07
N LEU A 332 129.91 54.50 -71.02
CA LEU A 332 128.49 54.87 -71.12
C LEU A 332 128.31 56.26 -71.77
N LEU A 333 129.16 57.22 -71.42
CA LEU A 333 129.11 58.55 -72.02
C LEU A 333 129.63 58.56 -73.47
N MET A 334 130.50 57.62 -73.84
CA MET A 334 130.93 57.45 -75.22
C MET A 334 129.78 56.95 -76.11
N VAL A 335 129.06 55.92 -75.67
CA VAL A 335 127.92 55.38 -76.44
C VAL A 335 126.82 56.43 -76.58
N GLY A 336 126.50 57.15 -75.50
CA GLY A 336 125.56 58.27 -75.56
C GLY A 336 125.99 59.37 -76.53
N HIS A 337 127.28 59.71 -76.56
CA HIS A 337 127.80 60.70 -77.51
C HIS A 337 127.74 60.22 -78.96
N LEU A 338 128.11 58.97 -79.25
CA LEU A 338 128.11 58.41 -80.61
C LEU A 338 126.69 58.22 -81.19
N CYS A 339 125.72 57.89 -80.33
CA CYS A 339 124.31 57.77 -80.71
C CYS A 339 123.58 59.12 -80.72
N GLY A 340 124.18 60.17 -80.15
CA GLY A 340 123.61 61.52 -80.06
C GLY A 340 123.46 62.20 -81.42
N VAL A 341 122.32 62.87 -81.60
CA VAL A 341 121.89 63.47 -82.87
C VAL A 341 122.91 64.45 -83.44
N GLU A 342 123.59 65.22 -82.60
CA GLU A 342 124.65 66.16 -82.99
C GLU A 342 125.90 65.48 -83.56
N HIS A 343 126.29 64.32 -83.00
CA HIS A 343 127.42 63.54 -83.51
C HIS A 343 127.07 62.85 -84.83
N ARG A 344 125.88 62.27 -84.92
CA ARG A 344 125.38 61.64 -86.16
C ARG A 344 125.18 62.64 -87.30
N LYS A 345 124.69 63.85 -87.03
CA LYS A 345 124.60 64.93 -88.03
C LYS A 345 125.96 65.33 -88.59
N LYS A 346 127.01 65.38 -87.76
CA LYS A 346 128.39 65.63 -88.23
C LYS A 346 129.02 64.46 -88.99
N ARG A 347 128.39 63.27 -89.00
CA ARG A 347 128.90 62.04 -89.62
C ARG A 347 128.03 61.48 -90.77
N ASN A 348 127.02 62.23 -91.26
CA ASN A 348 126.22 61.99 -92.48
C ASN A 348 125.75 60.52 -92.73
N LEU A 349 124.86 59.98 -91.89
CA LEU A 349 124.19 58.68 -92.13
C LEU A 349 122.66 58.78 -91.86
N SER A 350 121.82 58.49 -92.85
CA SER A 350 120.34 58.45 -92.77
C SER A 350 119.74 57.35 -93.65
N ALA A 351 118.81 56.54 -93.13
CA ALA A 351 117.75 55.85 -93.89
C ALA A 351 116.66 55.24 -92.98
N GLU A 352 115.42 55.32 -93.47
CA GLU A 352 114.11 55.00 -92.89
C GLU A 352 113.66 53.56 -93.21
N ILE A 353 112.80 52.94 -92.36
CA ILE A 353 111.92 51.81 -92.74
C ILE A 353 110.58 51.94 -91.99
N SER A 354 109.48 51.81 -92.75
CA SER A 354 108.10 51.52 -92.32
C SER A 354 107.58 50.24 -92.99
N GLU A 355 106.47 49.71 -92.44
CA GLU A 355 105.46 48.78 -93.01
C GLU A 355 105.50 47.25 -92.74
N GLU A 356 104.32 46.80 -92.28
CA GLU A 356 103.55 45.57 -92.57
C GLU A 356 104.25 44.21 -92.74
N THR A 357 104.14 43.34 -91.72
CA THR A 357 103.63 41.94 -91.77
C THR A 357 103.77 41.25 -90.40
N LEU A 358 102.90 40.24 -90.17
CA LEU A 358 102.93 39.19 -89.13
C LEU A 358 102.38 39.58 -87.73
N VAL A 359 101.32 38.96 -87.19
CA VAL A 359 100.64 37.68 -87.51
C VAL A 359 99.13 37.82 -87.28
#